data_AF-A0AA95GW17-F1
#
_entry.id   AF-A0AA95GW17-F1
#
_cell.length_a   1.000
_cell.length_b   1.000
_cell.length_c   1.000
_cell.angle_alpha   90.00
_cell.angle_beta   90.00
_cell.angle_gamma   90.00
#
_symmetry.space_group_name_H-M   'P 1'
#
loop_
_entity.id
_entity.type
_entity.pdbx_description
1 polymer ?
#
loop_
_entity_poly.entity_id
_entity_poly.type
_entity_poly.pdbx_seq_one_letter_code
_entity_poly.pdbx_strand_id
1 'polypeptide(L)'
;MELTTLDEVQQVLEARGLPSPLRSLTPSGAQALIWGPELNGAQLWRATGELSGKLPGWHIFSYGVEPSDPEELAERWAEQGPESEELPPLLDTEAEKQALHEYTVDADATEGLDRAPQSVVLPADAPVVSIGVGNLVAVQVENPGDVVHTLEWEGADNLGARTELAVLLRRWNRLAGAVPLHLSDTDNATLVLAVPDLSGIQGELEQACDEVTIVSAEPNCSTIVELWWD
;
A
#
# COMPACT_ATOMS: atom_id res chain seq x y z
N MET A 1 -23.19 4.00 3.17
CA MET A 1 -22.37 2.78 3.29
C MET A 1 -21.92 2.77 4.74
N GLU A 2 -22.44 1.86 5.56
CA GLU A 2 -22.16 1.88 7.00
C GLU A 2 -20.69 1.54 7.23
N LEU A 3 -20.03 2.38 8.03
CA LEU A 3 -18.68 2.18 8.54
C LEU A 3 -18.67 0.87 9.32
N THR A 4 -18.07 -0.17 8.75
CA THR A 4 -17.85 -1.44 9.43
C THR A 4 -17.05 -1.14 10.69
N THR A 5 -17.68 -1.30 11.85
CA THR A 5 -17.03 -1.04 13.14
C THR A 5 -15.92 -2.08 13.39
N LEU A 6 -14.90 -1.75 14.18
CA LEU A 6 -13.82 -2.67 14.57
C LEU A 6 -14.35 -4.06 14.99
N ASP A 7 -15.45 -4.08 15.74
CA ASP A 7 -16.12 -5.29 16.21
C ASP A 7 -16.67 -6.15 15.05
N GLU A 8 -17.16 -5.54 13.98
CA GLU A 8 -17.66 -6.24 12.79
C GLU A 8 -16.52 -6.80 11.95
N VAL A 9 -15.40 -6.07 11.83
CA VAL A 9 -14.19 -6.58 11.18
C VAL A 9 -13.65 -7.77 11.98
N GLN A 10 -13.56 -7.65 13.31
CA GLN A 10 -13.14 -8.73 14.19
C GLN A 10 -14.06 -9.96 14.11
N GLN A 11 -15.38 -9.77 14.08
CA GLN A 11 -16.33 -10.87 13.89
C GLN A 11 -16.17 -11.56 12.53
N VAL A 12 -15.92 -10.81 11.46
CA VAL A 12 -15.65 -11.37 10.12
C VAL A 12 -14.35 -12.19 10.13
N LEU A 13 -13.31 -11.70 10.80
CA LEU A 13 -12.02 -12.40 10.91
C LEU A 13 -12.14 -13.68 11.72
N GLU A 14 -12.76 -13.60 12.91
CA GLU A 14 -12.97 -14.74 13.81
C GLU A 14 -13.85 -15.83 13.18
N ALA A 15 -14.95 -15.44 12.53
CA ALA A 15 -15.84 -16.38 11.82
C ALA A 15 -15.15 -17.12 10.66
N ARG A 16 -14.00 -16.62 10.20
CA ARG A 16 -13.22 -17.16 9.08
C ARG A 16 -11.93 -17.82 9.52
N GLY A 17 -11.65 -17.89 10.83
CA GLY A 17 -10.44 -18.48 11.39
C GLY A 17 -9.18 -17.67 11.11
N LEU A 18 -9.33 -16.38 10.82
CA LEU A 18 -8.20 -15.46 10.64
C LEU A 18 -7.82 -14.87 12.01
N PRO A 19 -6.53 -14.59 12.26
CA PRO A 19 -6.10 -14.04 13.54
C PRO A 19 -6.80 -12.70 13.79
N SER A 20 -7.19 -12.44 15.04
CA SER A 20 -7.69 -11.12 15.43
C SER A 20 -6.52 -10.13 15.47
N PRO A 21 -6.75 -8.85 15.10
CA PRO A 21 -5.71 -7.82 15.21
C PRO A 21 -5.32 -7.64 16.68
N LEU A 22 -4.03 -7.37 16.93
CA LEU A 22 -3.52 -7.09 18.27
C LEU A 22 -3.81 -5.66 18.71
N ARG A 23 -3.88 -4.73 17.75
CA ARG A 23 -4.10 -3.30 17.97
C ARG A 23 -5.05 -2.73 16.94
N SER A 24 -5.83 -1.74 17.38
CA SER A 24 -6.60 -0.83 16.55
C SER A 24 -6.20 0.59 16.93
N LEU A 25 -5.88 1.40 15.94
CA LEU A 25 -5.53 2.80 16.11
C LEU A 25 -6.11 3.64 14.97
N THR A 26 -5.99 4.97 15.07
CA THR A 26 -6.52 5.88 14.06
C THR A 26 -5.44 6.89 13.62
N PRO A 27 -4.35 6.43 12.96
CA PRO A 27 -3.29 7.30 12.47
C PRO A 27 -3.85 8.23 11.40
N SER A 28 -3.52 9.52 11.51
CA SER A 28 -3.95 10.56 10.55
C SER A 28 -5.45 10.53 10.22
N GLY A 29 -6.30 10.08 11.16
CA GLY A 29 -7.76 10.02 10.97
C GLY A 29 -8.32 8.75 10.31
N ALA A 30 -7.49 7.80 9.87
CA ALA A 30 -7.94 6.54 9.26
C ALA A 30 -7.79 5.36 10.21
N GLN A 31 -8.76 4.44 10.25
CA GLN A 31 -8.65 3.25 11.11
C GLN A 31 -7.58 2.31 10.58
N ALA A 32 -6.68 1.87 11.46
CA ALA A 32 -5.66 0.89 11.15
C ALA A 32 -5.71 -0.28 12.15
N LEU A 33 -5.48 -1.49 11.62
CA LEU A 33 -5.38 -2.74 12.37
C LEU A 33 -3.99 -3.31 12.16
N ILE A 34 -3.36 -3.75 13.24
CA ILE A 34 -2.03 -4.36 13.21
C ILE A 34 -2.14 -5.75 13.82
N TRP A 35 -1.58 -6.73 13.13
CA TRP A 35 -1.45 -8.10 13.60
C TRP A 35 -0.01 -8.38 14.02
N GLY A 36 0.13 -9.22 15.05
CA GLY A 36 1.39 -9.81 15.43
C GLY A 36 1.21 -11.27 15.88
N PRO A 37 2.31 -12.03 16.02
CA PRO A 37 3.69 -11.63 15.71
C PRO A 37 3.90 -11.44 14.19
N GLU A 38 5.07 -10.92 13.82
CA GLU A 38 5.49 -10.86 12.42
C GLU A 38 5.29 -12.21 11.73
N LEU A 39 4.82 -12.13 10.50
CA LEU A 39 4.59 -13.28 9.66
C LEU A 39 5.76 -13.38 8.69
N ASN A 40 6.20 -14.60 8.40
CA ASN A 40 7.14 -14.78 7.30
C ASN A 40 6.47 -14.45 5.96
N GLY A 41 7.25 -14.18 4.91
CA GLY A 41 6.72 -13.74 3.60
C GLY A 41 5.62 -14.65 3.03
N ALA A 42 5.72 -15.98 3.20
CA ALA A 42 4.70 -16.90 2.72
C ALA A 42 3.38 -16.83 3.53
N GLN A 43 3.47 -16.61 4.84
CA GLN A 43 2.31 -16.39 5.70
C GLN A 43 1.66 -15.04 5.43
N LEU A 44 2.45 -13.98 5.28
CA LEU A 44 1.98 -12.64 4.88
C LEU A 44 1.23 -12.72 3.56
N TRP A 45 1.85 -13.32 2.55
CA TRP A 45 1.26 -13.44 1.22
C TRP A 45 -0.11 -14.12 1.25
N ARG A 46 -0.22 -15.25 1.95
CA ARG A 46 -1.48 -15.98 2.09
C ARG A 46 -2.52 -15.14 2.82
N ALA A 47 -2.15 -14.49 3.92
CA ALA A 47 -3.06 -13.65 4.69
C ALA A 47 -3.57 -12.47 3.87
N THR A 48 -2.68 -11.75 3.16
CA THR A 48 -3.02 -10.66 2.25
C THR A 48 -3.99 -11.13 1.16
N GLY A 49 -3.65 -12.19 0.43
CA GLY A 49 -4.52 -12.74 -0.62
C GLY A 49 -5.90 -13.17 -0.10
N GLU A 50 -5.96 -13.73 1.11
CA GLU A 50 -7.21 -14.11 1.74
C GLU A 50 -8.06 -12.92 2.20
N LEU A 51 -7.44 -11.83 2.65
CA LEU A 51 -8.12 -10.67 3.23
C LEU A 51 -8.53 -9.61 2.20
N SER A 52 -7.73 -9.39 1.15
CA SER A 52 -7.95 -8.35 0.14
C SER A 52 -9.29 -8.47 -0.60
N GLY A 53 -9.91 -9.65 -0.61
CA GLY A 53 -11.26 -9.87 -1.16
C GLY A 53 -12.40 -9.92 -0.12
N LYS A 54 -12.09 -9.82 1.18
CA LYS A 54 -13.04 -10.06 2.28
C LYS A 54 -13.36 -8.83 3.12
N LEU A 55 -12.49 -7.81 3.09
CA LEU A 55 -12.66 -6.58 3.87
C LEU A 55 -12.86 -5.38 2.93
N PRO A 56 -14.08 -5.11 2.44
CA PRO A 56 -14.33 -3.97 1.57
C PRO A 56 -14.01 -2.65 2.30
N GLY A 57 -13.32 -1.74 1.61
CA GLY A 57 -12.88 -0.45 2.17
C GLY A 57 -11.64 -0.52 3.05
N TRP A 58 -11.04 -1.71 3.21
CA TRP A 58 -9.76 -1.90 3.89
C TRP A 58 -8.70 -2.29 2.87
N HIS A 59 -7.55 -1.64 2.94
CA HIS A 59 -6.37 -2.03 2.18
C HIS A 59 -5.45 -2.87 3.07
N ILE A 60 -5.09 -4.06 2.59
CA ILE A 60 -4.29 -5.05 3.33
C ILE A 60 -2.91 -5.13 2.69
N PHE A 61 -1.89 -4.96 3.50
CA PHE A 61 -0.50 -5.01 3.07
C PHE A 61 0.41 -5.43 4.22
N SER A 62 1.68 -5.61 3.93
CA SER A 62 2.71 -5.90 4.92
C SER A 62 3.57 -4.68 5.16
N TYR A 63 3.96 -4.48 6.41
CA TYR A 63 4.82 -3.37 6.85
C TYR A 63 6.02 -3.97 7.57
N GLY A 64 7.21 -3.89 6.97
CA GLY A 64 8.45 -4.46 7.53
C GLY A 64 9.25 -3.39 8.26
N VAL A 65 9.59 -3.58 9.53
CA VAL A 65 10.24 -2.57 10.39
C VAL A 65 11.43 -3.20 11.10
N GLU A 66 12.52 -2.46 11.24
CA GLU A 66 13.40 -2.63 12.40
C GLU A 66 13.15 -1.48 13.40
N PRO A 67 12.61 -1.74 14.61
CA PRO A 67 12.31 -3.03 15.22
C PRO A 67 10.89 -3.58 14.95
N SER A 68 10.84 -4.91 14.91
CA SER A 68 9.74 -5.84 14.64
C SER A 68 8.53 -5.85 15.61
N ASP A 69 8.43 -4.89 16.54
CA ASP A 69 7.38 -4.93 17.59
C ASP A 69 6.11 -4.18 17.15
N PRO A 70 4.96 -4.86 16.96
CA PRO A 70 3.70 -4.21 16.62
C PRO A 70 3.21 -3.23 17.70
N GLU A 71 3.66 -3.34 18.96
CA GLU A 71 3.32 -2.38 20.00
C GLU A 71 4.06 -1.06 19.80
N GLU A 72 5.36 -1.11 19.51
CA GLU A 72 6.19 0.07 19.22
C GLU A 72 5.72 0.78 17.95
N LEU A 73 5.40 0.02 16.89
CA LEU A 73 4.82 0.56 15.66
C LEU A 73 3.50 1.30 15.94
N ALA A 74 2.62 0.70 16.75
CA ALA A 74 1.35 1.30 17.10
C ALA A 74 1.53 2.59 17.92
N GLU A 75 2.52 2.63 18.81
CA GLU A 75 2.87 3.83 19.60
C GLU A 75 3.38 4.95 18.68
N ARG A 76 4.34 4.66 17.78
CA ARG A 76 4.85 5.63 16.78
C ARG A 76 3.72 6.27 15.97
N TRP A 77 2.85 5.43 15.39
CA TRP A 77 1.72 5.91 14.59
C TRP A 77 0.64 6.65 15.40
N ALA A 78 0.47 6.34 16.69
CA ALA A 78 -0.45 7.07 17.56
C ALA A 78 0.07 8.45 17.96
N GLU A 79 1.39 8.61 18.11
CA GLU A 79 2.04 9.87 18.48
C GLU A 79 2.06 10.90 17.35
N GLN A 80 1.93 10.46 16.09
CA GLN A 80 1.97 11.35 14.93
C GLN A 80 0.88 12.43 14.90
N GLY A 81 -0.21 12.25 15.66
CA GLY A 81 -1.30 13.22 15.71
C GLY A 81 -1.89 13.55 14.32
N PRO A 82 -2.82 14.52 14.23
CA PRO A 82 -3.41 14.93 12.97
C PRO A 82 -2.54 15.94 12.18
N GLU A 83 -1.22 16.01 12.42
CA GLU A 83 -0.35 17.04 11.83
C GLU A 83 0.07 16.74 10.38
N SER A 84 -0.52 15.74 9.70
CA SER A 84 -0.26 15.54 8.28
C SER A 84 -0.79 16.70 7.46
N GLU A 85 -0.02 17.14 6.47
CA GLU A 85 -0.53 17.98 5.39
C GLU A 85 -1.88 17.43 4.89
N GLU A 86 -2.81 18.32 4.55
CA GLU A 86 -4.12 17.86 4.07
C GLU A 86 -3.91 17.18 2.71
N LEU A 87 -4.13 15.86 2.67
CA LEU A 87 -4.03 15.10 1.44
C LEU A 87 -5.04 15.67 0.43
N PRO A 88 -4.61 16.05 -0.79
CA PRO A 88 -5.48 16.70 -1.76
C PRO A 88 -6.65 15.79 -2.15
N PRO A 89 -7.70 16.32 -2.80
CA PRO A 89 -8.78 15.51 -3.34
C PRO A 89 -8.27 14.38 -4.26
N LEU A 90 -8.99 13.26 -4.33
CA LEU A 90 -8.59 12.09 -5.14
C LEU A 90 -8.29 12.40 -6.61
N LEU A 91 -8.99 13.40 -7.17
CA LEU A 91 -8.81 13.87 -8.53
C LEU A 91 -8.46 15.35 -8.51
N ASP A 92 -7.18 15.63 -8.28
CA ASP A 92 -6.61 16.97 -8.32
C ASP A 92 -5.48 17.03 -9.36
N THR A 93 -5.75 17.69 -10.48
CA THR A 93 -4.80 17.79 -11.59
C THR A 93 -3.54 18.57 -11.23
N GLU A 94 -3.61 19.57 -10.35
CA GLU A 94 -2.41 20.33 -9.97
C GLU A 94 -1.56 19.53 -8.99
N ALA A 95 -2.18 18.80 -8.06
CA ALA A 95 -1.47 17.86 -7.20
C ALA A 95 -0.80 16.74 -8.03
N GLU A 96 -1.50 16.18 -9.03
CA GLU A 96 -0.91 15.17 -9.92
C GLU A 96 0.29 15.72 -10.70
N LYS A 97 0.22 16.95 -11.21
CA LYS A 97 1.37 17.58 -11.89
C LYS A 97 2.54 17.78 -10.94
N GLN A 98 2.29 18.19 -9.70
CA GLN A 98 3.32 18.36 -8.69
C GLN A 98 3.98 17.03 -8.36
N ALA A 99 3.20 15.96 -8.17
CA ALA A 99 3.71 14.62 -7.92
C ALA A 99 4.55 14.10 -9.11
N LEU A 100 4.05 14.22 -10.34
CA LEU A 100 4.82 13.83 -11.53
C LEU A 100 6.14 14.61 -11.65
N HIS A 101 6.13 15.91 -11.29
CA HIS A 101 7.33 16.73 -11.28
C HIS A 101 8.34 16.27 -10.22
N GLU A 102 7.88 16.04 -8.99
CA GLU A 102 8.72 15.57 -7.87
C GLU A 102 9.44 14.26 -8.22
N TYR A 103 8.70 13.32 -8.83
CA TYR A 103 9.22 12.01 -9.25
C TYR A 103 9.80 11.99 -10.68
N THR A 104 10.05 13.15 -11.29
CA THR A 104 10.69 13.26 -12.62
C THR A 104 10.01 12.43 -13.72
N VAL A 105 8.68 12.28 -13.65
CA VAL A 105 7.88 11.53 -14.63
C VAL A 105 7.37 12.47 -15.72
N ASP A 106 7.75 12.22 -16.98
CA ASP A 106 7.26 12.96 -18.15
C ASP A 106 5.93 12.34 -18.65
N ALA A 107 4.85 12.65 -17.95
CA ALA A 107 3.49 12.25 -18.29
C ALA A 107 2.52 13.43 -18.25
N ASP A 108 1.47 13.40 -19.10
CA ASP A 108 0.41 14.40 -19.03
C ASP A 108 -0.59 14.03 -17.92
N ALA A 109 -0.70 14.89 -16.90
CA ALA A 109 -1.66 14.74 -15.81
C ALA A 109 -3.12 14.69 -16.31
N THR A 110 -3.40 15.24 -17.49
CA THR A 110 -4.74 15.25 -18.10
C THR A 110 -5.04 14.01 -18.95
N GLU A 111 -4.01 13.26 -19.37
CA GLU A 111 -4.20 11.98 -20.05
C GLU A 111 -4.39 10.87 -19.02
N GLY A 112 -5.65 10.51 -18.79
CA GLY A 112 -5.99 9.32 -18.04
C GLY A 112 -7.44 8.97 -18.32
N LEU A 113 -7.65 7.99 -19.21
CA LEU A 113 -8.93 7.30 -19.29
C LEU A 113 -9.23 6.79 -17.89
N ASP A 114 -10.36 7.23 -17.32
CA ASP A 114 -10.90 6.66 -16.09
C ASP A 114 -11.21 5.18 -16.40
N ARG A 115 -10.22 4.33 -16.14
CA ARG A 115 -10.33 2.90 -16.41
C ARG A 115 -11.10 2.31 -15.25
N ALA A 116 -12.06 1.46 -15.57
CA ALA A 116 -12.81 0.77 -14.53
C ALA A 116 -11.81 0.06 -13.59
N PRO A 117 -11.97 0.19 -12.26
CA PRO A 117 -11.04 -0.40 -11.31
C PRO A 117 -10.90 -1.89 -11.57
N GLN A 118 -9.68 -2.33 -11.85
CA GLN A 118 -9.38 -3.74 -12.04
C GLN A 118 -9.18 -4.38 -10.66
N SER A 119 -9.87 -5.49 -10.41
CA SER A 119 -9.69 -6.24 -9.17
C SER A 119 -8.29 -6.85 -9.14
N VAL A 120 -7.59 -6.65 -8.04
CA VAL A 120 -6.29 -7.26 -7.77
C VAL A 120 -6.48 -8.77 -7.60
N VAL A 121 -5.68 -9.55 -8.33
CA VAL A 121 -5.67 -11.01 -8.25
C VAL A 121 -4.23 -11.45 -8.03
N LEU A 122 -3.90 -11.78 -6.78
CA LEU A 122 -2.53 -12.18 -6.44
C LEU A 122 -2.21 -13.59 -6.95
N PRO A 123 -0.96 -13.85 -7.39
CA PRO A 123 -0.42 -15.20 -7.58
C PRO A 123 -0.70 -16.14 -6.40
N ALA A 124 -0.95 -17.42 -6.69
CA ALA A 124 -1.24 -18.41 -5.64
C ALA A 124 -0.01 -18.73 -4.79
N ASP A 125 1.16 -18.80 -5.44
CA ASP A 125 2.44 -18.98 -4.79
C ASP A 125 3.04 -17.61 -4.44
N ALA A 126 3.69 -17.53 -3.28
CA ALA A 126 4.41 -16.32 -2.91
C ALA A 126 5.60 -16.13 -3.87
N PRO A 127 5.88 -14.90 -4.34
CA PRO A 127 7.08 -14.63 -5.12
C PRO A 127 8.34 -15.08 -4.36
N VAL A 128 9.31 -15.64 -5.09
CA VAL A 128 10.55 -16.22 -4.51
C VAL A 128 11.41 -15.15 -3.80
N VAL A 129 11.22 -13.89 -4.15
CA VAL A 129 11.95 -12.72 -3.61
C VAL A 129 11.00 -11.83 -2.82
N SER A 130 11.17 -11.86 -1.49
CA SER A 130 11.09 -10.70 -0.60
C SER A 130 9.84 -9.80 -0.63
N ILE A 131 8.68 -10.36 -0.31
CA ILE A 131 7.84 -9.61 0.64
C ILE A 131 8.53 -9.87 1.97
N GLY A 132 9.22 -8.86 2.51
CA GLY A 132 10.07 -9.01 3.69
C GLY A 132 9.34 -9.63 4.88
N VAL A 133 10.07 -9.93 5.95
CA VAL A 133 9.41 -10.20 7.24
C VAL A 133 8.78 -8.87 7.70
N GLY A 134 7.54 -8.94 8.18
CA GLY A 134 6.86 -7.74 8.65
C GLY A 134 5.52 -8.04 9.31
N ASN A 135 4.91 -6.98 9.82
CA ASN A 135 3.58 -7.02 10.39
C ASN A 135 2.54 -6.98 9.26
N LEU A 136 1.48 -7.78 9.41
CA LEU A 136 0.30 -7.63 8.57
C LEU A 136 -0.46 -6.41 9.07
N VAL A 137 -0.86 -5.54 8.15
CA VAL A 137 -1.57 -4.30 8.44
C VAL A 137 -2.78 -4.17 7.53
N ALA A 138 -3.84 -3.59 8.07
CA ALA A 138 -5.02 -3.20 7.33
C ALA A 138 -5.35 -1.75 7.65
N VAL A 139 -5.56 -0.93 6.65
CA VAL A 139 -5.94 0.48 6.83
C VAL A 139 -7.23 0.76 6.07
N GLN A 140 -8.17 1.43 6.72
CA GLN A 140 -9.41 1.87 6.10
C GLN A 140 -9.18 3.18 5.35
N VAL A 141 -9.01 3.09 4.04
CA VAL A 141 -8.77 4.22 3.13
C VAL A 141 -9.72 4.17 1.94
N GLU A 142 -10.03 5.34 1.38
CA GLU A 142 -10.85 5.42 0.16
C GLU A 142 -10.06 4.94 -1.07
N ASN A 143 -8.77 5.26 -1.14
CA ASN A 143 -7.86 4.78 -2.17
C ASN A 143 -6.65 4.06 -1.55
N PRO A 144 -6.25 2.89 -2.08
CA PRO A 144 -5.11 2.14 -1.55
C PRO A 144 -3.77 2.90 -1.66
N GLY A 145 -3.65 3.90 -2.55
CA GLY A 145 -2.48 4.78 -2.60
C GLY A 145 -2.32 5.67 -1.37
N ASP A 146 -3.36 5.85 -0.55
CA ASP A 146 -3.36 6.77 0.60
C ASP A 146 -2.64 6.20 1.83
N VAL A 147 -2.30 4.90 1.80
CA VAL A 147 -1.70 4.24 2.97
C VAL A 147 -0.34 4.83 3.35
N VAL A 148 0.45 5.28 2.38
CA VAL A 148 1.77 5.91 2.61
C VAL A 148 1.67 7.32 3.20
N HIS A 149 0.53 7.98 3.03
CA HIS A 149 0.25 9.26 3.69
C HIS A 149 -0.36 9.03 5.08
N THR A 150 -1.16 7.99 5.22
CA THR A 150 -1.86 7.67 6.46
C THR A 150 -0.87 7.25 7.56
N LEU A 151 0.16 6.49 7.17
CA LEU A 151 1.14 5.91 8.07
C LEU A 151 2.49 6.63 7.92
N GLU A 152 3.23 6.77 9.01
CA GLU A 152 4.68 7.03 8.90
C GLU A 152 5.29 5.86 8.14
N TRP A 153 6.03 6.16 7.08
CA TRP A 153 6.90 5.23 6.40
C TRP A 153 8.21 5.97 6.17
N GLU A 154 9.23 5.64 6.94
CA GLU A 154 10.55 6.29 6.85
C GLU A 154 11.16 6.10 5.46
N GLY A 155 10.84 4.98 4.82
CA GLY A 155 11.21 4.75 3.43
C GLY A 155 10.77 5.91 2.52
N ALA A 156 9.62 6.54 2.77
CA ALA A 156 9.14 7.67 1.99
C ALA A 156 9.94 8.96 2.14
N ASP A 157 10.68 9.14 3.25
CA ASP A 157 11.49 10.35 3.45
C ASP A 157 12.70 10.38 2.50
N ASN A 158 13.13 9.21 1.99
CA ASN A 158 14.11 9.09 0.91
C ASN A 158 13.48 9.28 -0.49
N LEU A 159 12.15 9.22 -0.60
CA LEU A 159 11.39 9.22 -1.85
C LEU A 159 10.91 10.62 -2.28
N GLY A 160 11.01 11.62 -1.42
CA GLY A 160 10.40 12.95 -1.61
C GLY A 160 9.36 13.24 -0.54
N ALA A 161 8.31 13.99 -0.87
CA ALA A 161 7.22 14.27 0.05
C ALA A 161 6.12 13.18 -0.01
N ARG A 162 5.71 12.67 1.17
CA ARG A 162 4.70 11.61 1.32
C ARG A 162 3.38 11.91 0.62
N THR A 163 3.02 13.19 0.55
CA THR A 163 1.82 13.67 -0.13
C THR A 163 1.88 13.41 -1.63
N GLU A 164 2.98 13.78 -2.27
CA GLU A 164 3.26 13.56 -3.68
C GLU A 164 3.31 12.07 -4.01
N LEU A 165 3.92 11.24 -3.15
CA LEU A 165 3.93 9.80 -3.34
C LEU A 165 2.50 9.21 -3.31
N ALA A 166 1.69 9.59 -2.34
CA ALA A 166 0.29 9.14 -2.27
C ALA A 166 -0.50 9.56 -3.53
N VAL A 167 -0.27 10.78 -4.03
CA VAL A 167 -0.87 11.26 -5.28
C VAL A 167 -0.39 10.43 -6.48
N LEU A 168 0.89 10.10 -6.58
CA LEU A 168 1.42 9.26 -7.64
C LEU A 168 0.85 7.83 -7.59
N LEU A 169 0.71 7.26 -6.39
CA LEU A 169 0.09 5.94 -6.20
C LEU A 169 -1.40 5.93 -6.55
N ARG A 170 -2.15 7.00 -6.23
CA ARG A 170 -3.55 7.15 -6.70
C ARG A 170 -3.64 7.16 -8.22
N ARG A 171 -2.72 7.86 -8.88
CA ARG A 171 -2.63 7.88 -10.34
C ARG A 171 -2.37 6.49 -10.90
N TRP A 172 -1.40 5.77 -10.36
CA TRP A 172 -1.12 4.39 -10.80
C TRP A 172 -2.27 3.42 -10.52
N ASN A 173 -2.97 3.61 -9.40
CA ASN A 173 -4.20 2.89 -9.10
C ASN A 173 -5.27 3.16 -10.17
N ARG A 174 -5.46 4.41 -10.58
CA ARG A 174 -6.42 4.82 -11.61
C ARG A 174 -6.05 4.29 -13.01
N LEU A 175 -4.77 4.34 -13.38
CA LEU A 175 -4.31 3.97 -14.73
C LEU A 175 -4.18 2.46 -14.95
N ALA A 176 -3.77 1.72 -13.90
CA ALA A 176 -3.39 0.32 -14.01
C ALA A 176 -3.96 -0.59 -12.92
N GLY A 177 -4.72 -0.05 -11.96
CA GLY A 177 -5.20 -0.80 -10.80
C GLY A 177 -4.10 -1.11 -9.79
N ALA A 178 -2.97 -0.40 -9.82
CA ALA A 178 -1.85 -0.64 -8.92
C ALA A 178 -2.26 -0.48 -7.45
N VAL A 179 -1.83 -1.40 -6.59
CA VAL A 179 -2.03 -1.30 -5.14
C VAL A 179 -0.75 -1.66 -4.39
N PRO A 180 -0.44 -0.99 -3.26
CA PRO A 180 0.62 -1.41 -2.36
C PRO A 180 0.39 -2.83 -1.81
N LEU A 181 1.47 -3.56 -1.57
CA LEU A 181 1.45 -4.88 -0.92
C LEU A 181 2.49 -5.01 0.17
N HIS A 182 3.59 -4.27 0.06
CA HIS A 182 4.65 -4.22 1.05
C HIS A 182 5.25 -2.82 1.11
N LEU A 183 5.39 -2.29 2.33
CA LEU A 183 6.20 -1.12 2.64
C LEU A 183 7.37 -1.60 3.50
N SER A 184 8.60 -1.38 3.02
CA SER A 184 9.80 -1.67 3.78
C SER A 184 10.26 -0.41 4.51
N ASP A 185 10.09 -0.39 5.82
CA ASP A 185 10.54 0.65 6.74
C ASP A 185 11.96 0.33 7.23
N THR A 186 12.86 0.23 6.25
CA THR A 186 14.30 0.00 6.46
C THR A 186 15.09 0.98 5.59
N ASP A 187 16.40 1.06 5.80
CA ASP A 187 17.31 1.94 5.03
C ASP A 187 17.18 1.78 3.50
N ASN A 188 16.68 0.65 3.00
CA ASN A 188 16.54 0.35 1.56
C ASN A 188 15.20 0.82 0.93
N ALA A 189 14.27 1.38 1.72
CA ALA A 189 13.05 2.06 1.27
C ALA A 189 12.29 1.41 0.08
N THR A 190 11.98 0.11 0.14
CA THR A 190 11.31 -0.59 -0.96
C THR A 190 9.79 -0.56 -0.88
N LEU A 191 9.13 -0.41 -2.03
CA LEU A 191 7.67 -0.54 -2.20
C LEU A 191 7.37 -1.70 -3.15
N VAL A 192 6.51 -2.63 -2.72
CA VAL A 192 5.99 -3.67 -3.60
C VAL A 192 4.57 -3.33 -4.01
N LEU A 193 4.29 -3.36 -5.32
CA LEU A 193 2.96 -3.17 -5.89
C LEU A 193 2.43 -4.45 -6.54
N ALA A 194 1.13 -4.68 -6.42
CA ALA A 194 0.38 -5.52 -7.37
C ALA A 194 -0.20 -4.63 -8.47
N VAL A 195 0.11 -4.96 -9.73
CA VAL A 195 -0.30 -4.16 -10.89
C VAL A 195 -1.05 -5.05 -11.90
N PRO A 196 -2.39 -4.97 -11.93
CA PRO A 196 -3.23 -5.66 -12.91
C PRO A 196 -2.88 -5.38 -14.37
N ASP A 197 -2.60 -4.11 -14.73
CA ASP A 197 -2.19 -3.71 -16.08
C ASP A 197 -0.86 -2.95 -16.07
N LEU A 198 0.25 -3.68 -15.89
CA LEU A 198 1.59 -3.08 -15.86
C LEU A 198 1.88 -2.22 -17.09
N SER A 199 1.38 -2.61 -18.26
CA SER A 199 1.60 -1.86 -19.51
C SER A 199 1.05 -0.44 -19.48
N GLY A 200 0.04 -0.18 -18.63
CA GLY A 200 -0.56 1.14 -18.46
C GLY A 200 0.31 2.14 -17.70
N ILE A 201 1.30 1.68 -16.93
CA ILE A 201 2.15 2.55 -16.08
C ILE A 201 3.64 2.20 -16.14
N GLN A 202 4.08 1.20 -16.90
CA GLN A 202 5.47 0.74 -16.91
C GLN A 202 6.46 1.88 -17.16
N GLY A 203 6.18 2.76 -18.12
CA GLY A 203 7.04 3.91 -18.40
C GLY A 203 7.05 4.96 -17.29
N GLU A 204 5.97 5.10 -16.51
CA GLU A 204 5.97 5.98 -15.33
C GLU A 204 6.78 5.35 -14.19
N LEU A 205 6.67 4.03 -13.97
CA LEU A 205 7.45 3.32 -12.96
C LEU A 205 8.96 3.40 -13.23
N GLU A 206 9.39 3.15 -14.48
CA GLU A 206 10.80 3.19 -14.90
C GLU A 206 11.41 4.60 -14.85
N GLN A 207 10.58 5.65 -14.84
CA GLN A 207 11.05 7.04 -14.69
C GLN A 207 11.06 7.47 -13.22
N ALA A 208 10.04 7.06 -12.46
CA ALA A 208 9.88 7.46 -11.07
C ALA A 208 10.87 6.79 -10.12
N CYS A 209 11.38 5.60 -10.47
CA CYS A 209 12.20 4.75 -9.59
C CYS A 209 13.60 4.52 -10.19
N ASP A 210 14.60 4.33 -9.33
CA ASP A 210 15.96 3.99 -9.77
C ASP A 210 16.05 2.55 -10.28
N GLU A 211 15.31 1.64 -9.65
CA GLU A 211 15.19 0.24 -10.08
C GLU A 211 13.74 -0.26 -9.97
N VAL A 212 13.33 -1.02 -10.99
CA VAL A 212 12.04 -1.70 -11.05
C VAL A 212 12.28 -3.17 -11.36
N THR A 213 11.92 -4.04 -10.40
CA THR A 213 12.08 -5.48 -10.54
C THR A 213 10.73 -6.18 -10.62
N ILE A 214 10.49 -6.92 -11.71
CA ILE A 214 9.31 -7.79 -11.83
C ILE A 214 9.56 -9.08 -11.03
N VAL A 215 8.85 -9.21 -9.90
CA VAL A 215 9.02 -10.30 -8.95
C VAL A 215 8.15 -11.51 -9.33
N SER A 216 6.96 -11.28 -9.90
CA SER A 216 6.08 -12.32 -10.41
C SER A 216 5.18 -11.79 -11.52
N ALA A 217 4.95 -12.59 -12.57
CA ALA A 217 4.08 -12.26 -13.70
C ALA A 217 3.34 -13.51 -14.17
N GLU A 218 2.44 -14.02 -13.32
CA GLU A 218 1.62 -15.19 -13.65
C GLU A 218 0.47 -14.84 -14.61
N PRO A 219 0.14 -15.72 -15.58
CA PRO A 219 -0.97 -15.49 -16.49
C PRO A 219 -2.31 -15.31 -15.75
N ASN A 220 -3.02 -14.22 -16.07
CA ASN A 220 -4.30 -13.83 -15.45
C ASN A 220 -4.23 -13.39 -13.97
N CYS A 221 -3.03 -13.17 -13.45
CA CYS A 221 -2.80 -12.54 -12.14
C CYS A 221 -2.24 -11.13 -12.32
N SER A 222 -2.30 -10.33 -11.26
CA SER A 222 -1.59 -9.07 -11.17
C SER A 222 -0.08 -9.30 -11.22
N THR A 223 0.63 -8.47 -11.99
CA THR A 223 2.10 -8.46 -11.97
C THR A 223 2.57 -7.88 -10.65
N ILE A 224 3.51 -8.54 -9.99
CA ILE A 224 4.11 -8.07 -8.75
C ILE A 224 5.42 -7.40 -9.08
N VAL A 225 5.54 -6.12 -8.75
CA VAL A 225 6.72 -5.30 -8.99
C VAL A 225 7.27 -4.77 -7.68
N GLU A 226 8.58 -4.82 -7.52
CA GLU A 226 9.32 -4.19 -6.44
C GLU A 226 9.99 -2.93 -6.98
N LEU A 227 9.83 -1.83 -6.27
CA LEU A 227 10.31 -0.50 -6.62
C LEU A 227 11.36 -0.04 -5.61
N TRP A 228 12.43 0.54 -6.12
CA TRP A 228 13.59 1.01 -5.36
C TRP A 228 13.95 2.45 -5.74
N TRP A 229 14.39 3.21 -4.76
CA TRP A 229 14.87 4.59 -4.88
C TRP A 229 16.05 4.74 -3.91
N ASP A 230 17.26 4.94 -4.43
CA ASP A 230 18.54 4.89 -3.69
C ASP A 230 19.37 6.16 -3.90
#